data_AF-A0A251W831-F1
#
_entry.id   AF-A0A251W831-F1
#
_cell.length_a   1.000
_cell.length_b   1.000
_cell.length_c   1.000
_cell.angle_alpha   90.00
_cell.angle_beta   90.00
_cell.angle_gamma   90.00
#
_symmetry.space_group_name_H-M   'P 1'
#
loop_
_entity.id
_entity.type
_entity.pdbx_description
1 polymer ?
#
loop_
_entity_poly.entity_id
_entity_poly.type
_entity_poly.pdbx_seq_one_letter_code
_entity_poly.pdbx_strand_id
1 'polypeptide(L)'
;MAGSVRWEYQGTASTGEKVSLNLDSIEIVQRSLGMEGHPGYFFTYQIGRDRVNAMTPCNGQFQVADSNGRYGDLMEPQSKATQKMIDRVCGYYRRSYQVFSPPSNVRLEPNGKIICAIRRQTTITTYGTYGEWFYTDACGKLGLIHSSQIR
;
A
#
# COMPACT_ATOMS: atom_id res chain seq x y z
N MET A 1 -20.61 -16.64 5.16
CA MET A 1 -21.28 -15.34 4.92
C MET A 1 -20.38 -14.56 3.97
N ALA A 2 -20.77 -14.39 2.71
CA ALA A 2 -19.98 -13.59 1.77
C ALA A 2 -20.19 -12.12 2.12
N GLY A 3 -19.15 -11.48 2.70
CA GLY A 3 -19.16 -10.04 2.94
C GLY A 3 -19.33 -9.29 1.61
N SER A 4 -20.21 -8.29 1.59
CA SER A 4 -20.37 -7.42 0.44
C SER A 4 -19.04 -6.72 0.14
N VAL A 5 -18.56 -6.81 -1.10
CA VAL A 5 -17.35 -6.14 -1.56
C VAL A 5 -17.52 -4.63 -1.44
N ARG A 6 -16.58 -3.95 -0.77
CA ARG A 6 -16.66 -2.52 -0.49
C ARG A 6 -16.08 -1.68 -1.63
N TRP A 7 -16.96 -1.22 -2.50
CA TRP A 7 -16.64 -0.29 -3.58
C TRP A 7 -16.74 1.18 -3.13
N GLU A 8 -15.72 1.97 -3.43
CA GLU A 8 -15.64 3.40 -3.12
C GLU A 8 -15.53 4.22 -4.41
N TYR A 9 -16.49 5.12 -4.66
CA TYR A 9 -16.49 5.98 -5.85
C TYR A 9 -15.38 7.03 -5.80
N GLN A 10 -14.54 7.06 -6.83
CA GLN A 10 -13.38 7.95 -6.93
C GLN A 10 -13.66 9.18 -7.78
N GLY A 11 -14.56 9.09 -8.75
CA GLY A 11 -14.91 10.20 -9.64
C GLY A 11 -15.18 9.72 -11.06
N THR A 12 -15.06 10.64 -12.00
CA THR A 12 -15.26 10.37 -13.42
C THR A 12 -13.92 10.52 -14.16
N ALA A 13 -13.59 9.55 -15.00
CA ALA A 13 -12.43 9.56 -15.87
C ALA A 13 -12.55 10.62 -16.97
N SER A 14 -11.45 10.90 -17.67
CA SER A 14 -11.44 11.81 -18.83
C SER A 14 -12.38 11.37 -19.95
N THR A 15 -12.68 10.07 -20.03
CA THR A 15 -13.65 9.47 -20.98
C THR A 15 -15.11 9.68 -20.58
N GLY A 16 -15.40 10.23 -19.39
CA GLY A 16 -16.75 10.33 -18.85
C GLY A 16 -17.21 9.10 -18.05
N GLU A 17 -16.37 8.07 -17.93
CA GLU A 17 -16.69 6.83 -17.23
C GLU A 17 -16.50 6.95 -15.72
N LYS A 18 -17.34 6.27 -14.93
CA LYS A 18 -17.21 6.23 -13.48
C LYS A 18 -16.05 5.35 -13.06
N VAL A 19 -15.22 5.85 -12.15
CA VAL A 19 -14.10 5.13 -11.53
C VAL A 19 -14.48 4.79 -10.09
N SER A 20 -14.40 3.50 -9.73
CA SER A 20 -14.66 3.00 -8.36
C SER A 20 -13.56 2.04 -7.93
N LEU A 21 -13.12 2.15 -6.68
CA LEU A 21 -12.04 1.34 -6.11
C LEU A 21 -12.63 0.24 -5.23
N ASN A 22 -12.16 -1.00 -5.36
CA ASN A 22 -12.48 -2.05 -4.40
C ASN A 22 -11.49 -1.97 -3.22
N LEU A 23 -11.95 -1.45 -2.08
CA LEU A 23 -11.11 -1.26 -0.90
C LEU A 23 -10.61 -2.58 -0.30
N ASP A 24 -11.32 -3.68 -0.53
CA ASP A 24 -10.98 -4.99 0.04
C ASP A 24 -9.93 -5.72 -0.80
N SER A 25 -9.65 -5.22 -2.01
CA SER A 25 -8.61 -5.76 -2.90
C SER A 25 -7.22 -5.13 -2.72
N ILE A 26 -7.10 -4.14 -1.84
CA ILE A 26 -5.85 -3.41 -1.66
C ILE A 26 -4.88 -4.29 -0.85
N GLU A 27 -3.78 -4.69 -1.47
CA GLU A 27 -2.79 -5.59 -0.89
C GLU A 27 -1.38 -5.04 -1.08
N ILE A 28 -0.55 -5.09 -0.04
CA ILE A 28 0.84 -4.61 -0.13
C ILE A 28 1.71 -5.55 -0.96
N VAL A 29 2.57 -4.98 -1.79
CA VAL A 29 3.55 -5.70 -2.59
C VAL A 29 4.73 -6.09 -1.68
N GLN A 30 4.77 -7.34 -1.21
CA GLN A 30 5.79 -7.80 -0.27
C GLN A 30 7.22 -7.65 -0.80
N ARG A 31 7.43 -7.80 -2.12
CA ARG A 31 8.72 -7.60 -2.78
C ARG A 31 9.25 -6.15 -2.70
N SER A 32 8.46 -5.19 -2.22
CA SER A 32 8.93 -3.83 -1.90
C SER A 32 9.79 -3.76 -0.62
N LEU A 33 9.90 -4.85 0.15
CA LEU A 33 10.78 -4.91 1.33
C LEU A 33 12.23 -4.58 0.95
N GLY A 34 12.82 -3.63 1.66
CA GLY A 34 14.19 -3.16 1.40
C GLY A 34 14.33 -2.15 0.25
N MET A 35 13.24 -1.76 -0.44
CA MET A 35 13.26 -0.63 -1.38
C MET A 35 13.18 0.72 -0.65
N GLU A 36 13.68 1.77 -1.30
CA GLU A 36 13.68 3.13 -0.76
C GLU A 36 12.27 3.74 -0.76
N GLY A 37 11.90 4.35 0.38
CA GLY A 37 10.83 5.34 0.46
C GLY A 37 9.40 4.82 0.64
N HIS A 38 8.89 3.93 -0.21
CA HIS A 38 7.43 3.70 -0.29
C HIS A 38 7.00 2.24 -0.53
N PRO A 39 5.90 1.78 0.10
CA PRO A 39 5.27 0.50 -0.22
C PRO A 39 4.58 0.57 -1.60
N GLY A 40 4.63 -0.53 -2.35
CA GLY A 40 3.74 -0.74 -3.49
C GLY A 40 2.46 -1.47 -3.07
N TYR A 41 1.39 -1.34 -3.85
CA TYR A 41 0.12 -2.02 -3.63
C TYR A 41 -0.46 -2.60 -4.91
N PHE A 42 -0.99 -3.83 -4.82
CA PHE A 42 -1.98 -4.36 -5.76
C PHE A 42 -3.37 -3.88 -5.35
N PHE A 43 -4.24 -3.68 -6.33
CA PHE A 43 -5.64 -3.34 -6.12
C PHE A 43 -6.46 -3.63 -7.38
N THR A 44 -7.78 -3.75 -7.20
CA THR A 44 -8.76 -3.83 -8.28
C THR A 44 -9.60 -2.56 -8.28
N TYR A 45 -9.79 -1.98 -9.46
CA TYR A 45 -10.73 -0.88 -9.66
C TYR A 45 -11.69 -1.20 -10.80
N GLN A 46 -12.77 -0.43 -10.88
CA GLN A 46 -13.74 -0.50 -11.95
C GLN A 46 -13.76 0.85 -12.69
N ILE A 47 -13.68 0.80 -14.01
CA ILE A 47 -13.92 1.96 -14.90
C ILE A 47 -15.03 1.58 -15.87
N GLY A 48 -16.13 2.34 -15.84
CA GLY A 48 -17.33 1.97 -16.61
C GLY A 48 -17.87 0.61 -16.17
N ARG A 49 -17.78 -0.39 -17.05
CA ARG A 49 -18.18 -1.79 -16.77
C ARG A 49 -16.99 -2.71 -16.52
N ASP A 50 -15.78 -2.24 -16.77
CA ASP A 50 -14.58 -3.07 -16.76
C ASP A 50 -13.95 -3.09 -15.37
N ARG A 51 -13.64 -4.29 -14.89
CA ARG A 51 -12.85 -4.50 -13.68
C ARG A 51 -11.40 -4.74 -14.07
N VAL A 52 -10.51 -3.95 -13.49
CA VAL A 52 -9.11 -3.89 -13.86
C VAL A 52 -8.27 -4.14 -12.63
N ASN A 53 -7.36 -5.12 -12.72
CA ASN A 53 -6.32 -5.32 -11.72
C ASN A 53 -5.16 -4.38 -12.01
N ALA A 54 -4.64 -3.74 -10.97
CA ALA A 54 -3.62 -2.73 -11.08
C ALA A 54 -2.61 -2.83 -9.93
N MET A 55 -1.46 -2.22 -10.15
CA MET A 55 -0.41 -2.07 -9.15
C MET A 55 0.09 -0.64 -9.18
N THR A 56 0.33 -0.05 -8.01
CA THR A 56 1.01 1.24 -7.89
C THR A 56 2.19 1.11 -6.93
N PRO A 57 3.38 1.62 -7.29
CA PRO A 57 4.50 1.76 -6.36
C PRO A 57 4.40 3.04 -5.51
N CYS A 58 3.27 3.76 -5.56
CA CYS A 58 3.03 5.00 -4.81
C CYS A 58 4.03 6.13 -5.08
N ASN A 59 4.56 6.18 -6.29
CA ASN A 59 5.39 7.26 -6.82
C ASN A 59 4.62 8.22 -7.75
N GLY A 60 3.29 8.16 -7.74
CA GLY A 60 2.41 8.88 -8.67
C GLY A 60 2.06 8.11 -9.95
N GLN A 61 2.71 6.98 -10.21
CA GLN A 61 2.41 6.11 -11.36
C GLN A 61 1.70 4.83 -10.94
N PHE A 62 1.14 4.12 -11.92
CA PHE A 62 0.54 2.81 -11.73
C PHE A 62 0.61 2.01 -13.03
N GLN A 63 0.39 0.70 -12.95
CA GLN A 63 0.34 -0.20 -14.09
C GLN A 63 -0.90 -1.06 -13.99
N VAL A 64 -1.45 -1.45 -15.13
CA VAL A 64 -2.63 -2.31 -15.22
C VAL A 64 -2.24 -3.70 -15.73
N ALA A 65 -2.95 -4.72 -15.28
CA ALA A 65 -2.80 -6.06 -15.78
C ALA A 65 -3.59 -6.24 -17.09
N ASP A 66 -3.00 -6.94 -18.05
CA ASP A 66 -3.67 -7.40 -19.26
C ASP A 66 -4.63 -8.58 -18.96
N SER A 67 -5.29 -9.08 -20.01
CA SER A 67 -6.20 -10.23 -19.91
C SER A 67 -5.52 -11.53 -19.45
N ASN A 68 -4.20 -11.62 -19.54
CA ASN A 68 -3.39 -12.75 -19.07
C ASN A 68 -2.83 -12.51 -17.65
N GLY A 69 -3.19 -11.40 -17.00
CA GLY A 69 -2.69 -11.02 -15.67
C GLY A 69 -1.27 -10.46 -15.67
N ARG A 70 -0.70 -10.12 -16.84
CA ARG A 70 0.63 -9.51 -16.94
C ARG A 70 0.52 -8.01 -16.80
N TYR A 71 1.34 -7.44 -15.92
CA TYR A 71 1.40 -5.99 -15.76
C TYR A 71 2.30 -5.38 -16.81
N GLY A 72 1.81 -4.36 -17.49
CA GLY A 72 2.57 -3.55 -18.45
C GLY A 72 3.41 -2.47 -17.78
N ASP A 73 3.79 -1.46 -18.57
CA ASP A 73 4.59 -0.34 -18.12
C ASP A 73 3.83 0.57 -17.12
N LEU A 74 4.61 1.28 -16.31
CA LEU A 74 4.08 2.32 -15.42
C LEU A 74 3.57 3.51 -16.26
N MET A 75 2.38 3.97 -15.91
CA MET A 75 1.72 5.10 -16.54
C MET A 75 1.21 6.10 -15.49
N GLU A 76 1.06 7.35 -15.91
CA GLU A 76 0.51 8.41 -15.08
C GLU A 76 -1.03 8.44 -15.12
N PRO A 77 -1.69 8.82 -14.01
CA PRO A 77 -3.13 9.05 -13.98
C PRO A 77 -3.58 10.09 -15.01
N GLN A 78 -4.45 9.68 -15.92
CA GLN A 78 -4.97 10.55 -16.99
C GLN A 78 -6.17 11.41 -16.57
N SER A 79 -6.60 11.30 -15.31
CA SER A 79 -7.74 12.05 -14.78
C SER A 79 -7.60 12.31 -13.29
N LYS A 80 -8.26 13.36 -12.78
CA LYS A 80 -8.35 13.62 -11.33
C LYS A 80 -8.97 12.46 -10.56
N ALA A 81 -9.90 11.72 -11.16
CA ALA A 81 -10.50 10.54 -10.53
C ALA A 81 -9.48 9.40 -10.38
N THR A 82 -8.67 9.15 -11.41
CA THR A 82 -7.59 8.16 -11.36
C THR A 82 -6.52 8.59 -10.35
N GLN A 83 -6.14 9.87 -10.32
CA GLN A 83 -5.17 10.36 -9.34
C GLN A 83 -5.67 10.15 -7.92
N LYS A 84 -6.92 10.57 -7.63
CA LYS A 84 -7.55 10.38 -6.33
C LYS A 84 -7.61 8.91 -5.93
N MET A 85 -7.89 8.02 -6.87
CA MET A 85 -7.87 6.58 -6.64
C MET A 85 -6.47 6.09 -6.21
N ILE A 86 -5.41 6.52 -6.90
CA ILE A 86 -4.04 6.16 -6.55
C ILE A 86 -3.68 6.70 -5.16
N ASP A 87 -3.98 7.97 -4.89
CA ASP A 87 -3.76 8.59 -3.57
C ASP A 87 -4.48 7.81 -2.47
N ARG A 88 -5.72 7.37 -2.75
CA ARG A 88 -6.53 6.58 -1.84
C ARG A 88 -5.90 5.22 -1.54
N VAL A 89 -5.39 4.52 -2.55
CA VAL A 89 -4.68 3.24 -2.42
C VAL A 89 -3.43 3.42 -1.56
N CYS A 90 -2.60 4.41 -1.89
CA CYS A 90 -1.33 4.68 -1.20
C CYS A 90 -1.51 5.13 0.26
N GLY A 91 -2.64 5.76 0.57
CA GLY A 91 -3.01 6.13 1.93
C GLY A 91 -3.78 5.05 2.69
N TYR A 92 -4.21 3.97 2.05
CA TYR A 92 -5.25 3.08 2.60
C TYR A 92 -4.86 2.43 3.94
N TYR A 93 -3.64 1.92 4.02
CA TYR A 93 -3.10 1.31 5.23
C TYR A 93 -2.22 2.24 6.05
N ARG A 94 -2.06 3.50 5.62
CA ARG A 94 -1.19 4.46 6.28
C ARG A 94 -1.75 4.79 7.65
N ARG A 95 -1.07 4.32 8.70
CA ARG A 95 -1.45 4.52 10.11
C ARG A 95 -0.24 4.95 10.91
N SER A 96 -0.46 5.74 11.95
CA SER A 96 0.58 6.16 12.88
C SER A 96 0.50 5.35 14.16
N TYR A 97 1.65 4.85 14.62
CA TYR A 97 1.78 4.12 15.89
C TYR A 97 2.91 4.69 16.73
N GLN A 98 2.79 4.60 18.04
CA GLN A 98 3.83 4.99 18.97
C GLN A 98 4.75 3.80 19.26
N VAL A 99 6.05 3.97 19.01
CA VAL A 99 7.08 3.07 19.52
C VAL A 99 7.25 3.35 21.02
N PHE A 100 6.84 2.42 21.87
CA PHE A 100 6.77 2.65 23.32
C PHE A 100 7.90 1.98 24.12
N SER A 101 8.57 0.97 23.55
CA SER A 101 9.65 0.21 24.23
C SER A 101 10.97 0.17 23.43
N PRO A 102 11.70 1.29 23.30
CA PRO A 102 13.05 1.28 22.72
C PRO A 102 14.07 0.49 23.57
N PRO A 103 15.09 -0.15 22.96
CA PRO A 103 15.32 -0.22 21.53
C PRO A 103 14.33 -1.15 20.83
N SER A 104 13.66 -0.65 19.78
CA SER A 104 12.75 -1.45 18.97
C SER A 104 13.37 -1.73 17.60
N ASN A 105 13.38 -3.00 17.20
CA ASN A 105 14.04 -3.44 15.98
C ASN A 105 13.06 -3.46 14.81
N VAL A 106 13.51 -2.87 13.70
CA VAL A 106 12.92 -3.02 12.38
C VAL A 106 13.72 -4.07 11.61
N ARG A 107 13.05 -5.01 10.96
CA ARG A 107 13.65 -6.16 10.29
C ARG A 107 13.29 -6.21 8.81
N LEU A 108 14.08 -6.94 8.03
CA LEU A 108 13.79 -7.14 6.60
C LEU A 108 12.63 -8.10 6.37
N GLU A 109 12.52 -9.11 7.22
CA GLU A 109 11.47 -10.13 7.23
C GLU A 109 11.16 -10.50 8.69
N PRO A 110 10.03 -11.16 8.98
CA PRO A 110 9.71 -11.64 10.31
C PRO A 110 10.85 -12.46 10.91
N ASN A 111 11.29 -12.08 12.11
CA ASN A 111 12.42 -12.73 12.81
C ASN A 111 13.76 -12.73 12.06
N GLY A 112 13.86 -12.11 10.88
CA GLY A 112 15.09 -12.07 10.09
C GLY A 112 16.01 -10.93 10.46
N LYS A 113 16.87 -10.54 9.52
CA LYS A 113 17.93 -9.54 9.72
C LYS A 113 17.36 -8.20 10.21
N ILE A 114 17.97 -7.66 11.27
CA ILE A 114 17.68 -6.30 11.77
C ILE A 114 18.24 -5.29 10.76
N ILE A 115 17.36 -4.41 10.27
CA ILE A 115 17.72 -3.28 9.42
C ILE A 115 18.25 -2.13 10.28
N CYS A 116 17.48 -1.74 11.30
CA CYS A 116 17.89 -0.72 12.26
C CYS A 116 17.15 -0.89 13.59
N ALA A 117 17.62 -0.16 14.61
CA ALA A 117 16.98 -0.08 15.92
C ALA A 117 16.53 1.36 16.19
N ILE A 118 15.26 1.52 16.51
CA ILE A 118 14.66 2.77 16.98
C ILE A 118 15.01 2.93 18.46
N ARG A 119 15.82 3.93 18.78
CA ARG A 119 16.44 4.09 20.11
C ARG A 119 15.67 5.00 21.08
N ARG A 120 14.60 5.65 20.62
CA ARG A 120 13.80 6.59 21.41
C ARG A 120 12.33 6.35 21.13
N GLN A 121 11.47 6.71 22.07
CA GLN A 121 10.04 6.71 21.83
C GLN A 121 9.74 7.72 20.73
N THR A 122 9.05 7.28 19.69
CA THR A 122 8.74 8.09 18.52
C THR A 122 7.49 7.56 17.85
N THR A 123 6.80 8.41 17.09
CA THR A 123 5.72 7.98 16.22
C THR A 123 6.29 7.52 14.89
N ILE A 124 5.87 6.36 14.43
CA ILE A 124 6.22 5.83 13.12
C ILE A 124 4.97 5.70 12.25
N THR A 125 5.17 5.68 10.95
CA THR A 125 4.12 5.34 9.99
C THR A 125 4.21 3.86 9.65
N THR A 126 3.05 3.20 9.58
CA THR A 126 2.92 1.83 9.08
C THR A 126 2.06 1.78 7.83
N TYR A 127 2.26 0.75 7.01
CA TYR A 127 1.76 0.65 5.64
C TYR A 127 0.93 -0.60 5.34
N GLY A 128 0.62 -1.38 6.37
CA GLY A 128 -0.06 -2.67 6.27
C GLY A 128 0.54 -3.66 7.24
N THR A 129 0.03 -4.89 7.21
CA THR A 129 0.44 -5.97 8.12
C THR A 129 0.78 -7.24 7.37
N TYR A 130 1.71 -8.00 7.93
CA TYR A 130 1.99 -9.39 7.58
C TYR A 130 2.01 -10.21 8.87
N GLY A 131 0.88 -10.85 9.19
CA GLY A 131 0.66 -11.43 10.52
C GLY A 131 0.75 -10.36 11.60
N GLU A 132 1.61 -10.57 12.60
CA GLU A 132 1.85 -9.63 13.70
C GLU A 132 2.87 -8.54 13.38
N TRP A 133 3.36 -8.48 12.14
CA TRP A 133 4.38 -7.53 11.70
C TRP A 133 3.77 -6.40 10.90
N PHE A 134 4.20 -5.17 11.16
CA PHE A 134 3.75 -3.98 10.48
C PHE A 134 4.84 -3.45 9.56
N TYR A 135 4.49 -3.16 8.31
CA TYR A 135 5.41 -2.54 7.36
C TYR A 135 5.65 -1.08 7.76
N THR A 136 6.90 -0.64 7.83
CA THR A 136 7.28 0.72 8.20
C THR A 136 8.55 1.17 7.47
N ASP A 137 8.70 2.47 7.27
CA ASP A 137 9.86 3.15 6.69
C ASP A 137 10.71 3.88 7.75
N ALA A 138 10.50 3.59 9.04
CA ALA A 138 11.17 4.27 10.16
C ALA A 138 12.71 4.24 10.09
N CYS A 139 13.29 3.36 9.29
CA CYS A 139 14.74 3.26 9.03
C CYS A 139 15.18 3.89 7.69
N GLY A 140 14.34 4.69 7.02
CA GLY A 140 14.60 5.26 5.69
C GLY A 140 14.37 4.30 4.51
N LYS A 141 14.08 3.03 4.79
CA LYS A 141 13.69 2.00 3.81
C LYS A 141 12.61 1.10 4.40
N LEU A 142 11.85 0.45 3.52
CA LEU A 142 10.76 -0.41 3.96
C LEU A 142 11.28 -1.62 4.74
N GLY A 143 10.75 -1.83 5.93
CA GLY A 143 11.00 -2.97 6.80
C GLY A 143 9.78 -3.31 7.64
N LEU A 144 9.96 -4.20 8.61
CA LEU A 144 8.90 -4.73 9.46
C LEU A 144 9.20 -4.47 10.93
N ILE A 145 8.19 -4.01 11.67
CA ILE A 145 8.23 -3.86 13.12
C ILE A 145 7.14 -4.74 13.75
N HIS A 146 7.53 -5.52 14.76
CA HIS A 146 6.58 -6.40 15.46
C HIS A 146 5.56 -5.60 16.27
N SER A 147 4.30 -6.07 16.30
CA SER A 147 3.19 -5.47 17.05
C SER A 147 3.52 -5.18 18.51
N SER A 148 4.30 -6.05 19.17
CA SER A 148 4.69 -5.90 20.58
C SER A 148 5.56 -4.67 20.87
N GLN A 149 6.07 -3.99 19.84
CA GLN A 149 6.95 -2.82 19.98
C GLN A 149 6.19 -1.49 19.79
N ILE A 150 4.92 -1.56 19.38
CA ILE A 150 4.12 -0.41 18.98
C ILE A 150 2.73 -0.45 19.64
N ARG A 151 2.10 0.72 19.78
CA ARG A 151 0.71 0.88 20.26
C ARG A 151 0.05 2.12 19.68
#